data_AF-A0A8X6JY90-F1
#
_entry.id   AF-A0A8X6JY90-F1
#
_cell.length_a   1.000
_cell.length_b   1.000
_cell.length_c   1.000
_cell.angle_alpha   90.00
_cell.angle_beta   90.00
_cell.angle_gamma   90.00
#
_symmetry.space_group_name_H-M   'P 1'
#
loop_
_entity.id
_entity.type
_entity.pdbx_description
1 polymer ?
#
loop_
_entity_poly.entity_id
_entity_poly.type
_entity_poly.pdbx_seq_one_letter_code
_entity_poly.pdbx_strand_id
1 'polypeptide(L)' 'MAEFFKKKKRKTSNVSVYPEYKGPPAPPNRFGIKPGYRWDGVDRSNGFERKYFEKNSSMKASEEEAYLWSVQDM' A
#
# COMPACT_ATOMS: atom_id res chain seq x y z
N MET A 1 22.37 2.43 17.74
CA MET A 1 22.62 1.06 17.21
C MET A 1 22.25 0.91 15.72
N ALA A 2 21.09 1.39 15.25
CA ALA A 2 20.68 1.23 13.84
C ALA A 2 21.51 2.03 12.81
N GLU A 3 22.15 3.13 13.22
CA GLU A 3 22.95 3.98 12.33
C GLU A 3 24.30 3.38 11.94
N PHE A 4 24.89 2.53 12.81
CA PHE A 4 26.21 1.94 12.58
C PHE A 4 26.21 0.78 11.56
N PHE A 5 25.05 0.19 11.24
CA PHE A 5 24.92 -0.94 10.30
C PHE A 5 24.48 -0.55 8.88
N LYS A 6 24.22 0.74 8.58
CA LYS A 6 23.76 1.14 7.24
C LYS A 6 24.90 1.24 6.24
N LYS A 7 25.22 0.14 5.55
CA LYS A 7 25.99 0.18 4.30
C LYS A 7 25.17 0.94 3.24
N LYS A 8 25.72 1.99 2.65
CA LYS A 8 25.08 2.81 1.59
C LYS A 8 24.56 1.88 0.49
N LYS A 9 23.24 1.70 0.38
CA LYS A 9 22.62 0.90 -0.69
C LYS A 9 23.04 1.50 -2.03
N ARG A 10 23.92 0.81 -2.76
CA ARG A 10 24.22 1.14 -4.16
C ARG A 10 22.96 0.85 -4.97
N LYS A 11 22.49 1.82 -5.76
CA LYS A 11 21.35 1.63 -6.66
C LYS A 11 21.72 0.52 -7.64
N THR A 12 21.06 -0.62 -7.55
CA THR A 12 21.21 -1.70 -8.53
C THR A 12 20.66 -1.17 -9.85
N SER A 13 21.44 -1.28 -10.92
CA SER A 13 21.16 -0.70 -12.23
C SER A 13 20.13 -1.54 -12.99
N ASN A 14 18.91 -1.67 -12.44
CA ASN A 14 17.75 -1.95 -13.27
C ASN A 14 17.09 -0.58 -13.52
N VAL A 15 17.76 0.22 -14.35
CA VAL A 15 17.46 1.63 -14.53
C VAL A 15 16.20 1.72 -15.37
N SER A 16 15.05 1.86 -14.70
CA SER A 16 13.88 2.46 -15.33
C SER A 16 14.36 3.74 -16.03
N VAL A 17 14.11 3.84 -17.34
CA VAL A 17 14.45 5.01 -18.17
C VAL A 17 13.88 6.30 -17.56
N TYR A 18 12.82 6.18 -16.77
CA TYR A 18 12.15 7.27 -16.10
C TYR A 18 12.49 7.33 -14.60
N PRO A 19 12.65 8.55 -14.02
CA PRO A 19 12.81 8.74 -12.58
C PRO A 19 11.68 8.11 -11.76
N GLU A 20 11.92 7.85 -10.48
CA GLU A 20 10.84 7.55 -9.53
C GLU A 20 10.15 8.85 -9.12
N TYR A 21 8.86 8.74 -8.83
CA TYR A 21 8.07 9.82 -8.25
C TYR A 21 8.60 10.22 -6.86
N LYS A 22 8.75 11.53 -6.63
CA LYS A 22 9.30 12.11 -5.38
C LYS A 22 8.29 12.97 -4.60
N GLY A 23 7.04 13.02 -5.04
CA GLY A 23 6.01 13.88 -4.44
C GLY A 23 5.29 13.24 -3.24
N PRO A 24 4.17 13.82 -2.78
CA PRO A 24 3.39 13.31 -1.65
C PRO A 24 2.91 11.87 -1.87
N PRO A 25 2.75 11.08 -0.80
CA PRO A 25 2.41 9.66 -0.91
C PRO A 25 1.10 9.48 -1.68
N ALA A 26 1.15 8.64 -2.72
CA ALA A 26 -0.04 8.32 -3.50
C ALA A 26 -1.02 7.47 -2.69
N PRO A 27 -2.34 7.61 -2.94
CA PRO A 27 -3.31 6.66 -2.42
C PRO A 27 -2.95 5.25 -2.88
N PRO A 28 -3.09 4.24 -2.00
CA PRO A 28 -2.79 2.86 -2.35
C PRO A 28 -3.77 2.39 -3.42
N ASN A 29 -3.26 1.63 -4.37
CA ASN A 29 -4.05 0.96 -5.39
C ASN A 29 -3.95 -0.56 -5.21
N ARG A 30 -4.94 -1.28 -5.74
CA ARG A 30 -4.99 -2.76 -5.70
C ARG A 30 -3.75 -3.45 -6.27
N PHE A 31 -3.03 -2.77 -7.18
CA PHE A 31 -1.92 -3.35 -7.92
C PHE A 31 -0.53 -3.00 -7.37
N GLY A 32 -0.44 -2.20 -6.31
CA GLY A 32 0.83 -1.72 -5.75
C GLY A 32 1.69 -0.92 -6.75
N ILE A 33 1.08 -0.38 -7.80
CA ILE A 33 1.78 0.38 -8.84
C ILE A 33 2.08 1.77 -8.30
N LYS A 34 3.35 2.16 -8.31
CA LYS A 34 3.76 3.52 -7.94
C LYS A 34 3.26 4.54 -8.97
N PRO A 35 2.92 5.76 -8.54
CA PRO A 35 2.60 6.83 -9.48
C PRO A 35 3.78 7.14 -10.41
N GLY A 36 3.46 7.61 -11.61
CA GLY A 36 4.47 8.08 -12.56
C GLY A 36 5.19 9.34 -12.05
N TYR A 37 6.42 9.56 -12.51
CA TYR A 37 7.26 10.69 -12.07
C TYR A 37 6.67 12.08 -12.32
N ARG A 38 5.71 12.18 -13.26
CA ARG A 38 5.01 13.42 -13.62
C ARG A 38 3.68 13.61 -12.92
N TRP A 39 3.28 12.67 -12.07
CA TRP A 39 2.05 12.81 -11.30
C TRP A 39 2.15 14.06 -10.41
N ASP A 40 1.07 14.82 -10.28
CA ASP A 40 1.08 16.09 -9.54
C ASP A 40 0.80 15.93 -8.05
N GLY A 41 0.53 14.69 -7.60
CA GLY A 41 0.21 14.40 -6.20
C GLY A 41 -1.24 14.61 -5.82
N VAL A 42 -2.10 15.07 -6.74
CA VAL A 42 -3.53 15.28 -6.49
C VAL A 42 -4.30 14.04 -6.91
N ASP A 43 -5.05 13.47 -5.95
CA ASP A 43 -5.97 12.38 -6.23
C ASP A 43 -7.20 12.91 -7.00
N ARG A 44 -7.42 12.36 -8.19
CA ARG A 44 -8.56 12.67 -9.07
C ARG A 44 -9.46 11.44 -9.27
N SER A 45 -9.43 10.49 -8.34
CA SER A 45 -10.23 9.27 -8.41
C SER A 45 -11.69 9.49 -8.04
N ASN A 46 -12.55 8.53 -8.37
CA ASN A 46 -13.96 8.49 -7.92
C ASN A 46 -14.13 7.88 -6.50
N GLY A 47 -13.03 7.56 -5.81
CA GLY A 47 -13.03 6.90 -4.51
C GLY A 47 -13.28 5.38 -4.52
N PHE A 48 -13.29 4.72 -5.68
CA PHE A 48 -13.49 3.26 -5.78
C PHE A 48 -12.43 2.46 -5.01
N GLU A 49 -11.14 2.80 -5.19
CA GLU A 49 -10.04 2.10 -4.51
C GLU A 49 -10.21 2.16 -2.99
N ARG A 50 -10.57 3.34 -2.45
CA ARG A 50 -10.86 3.50 -1.02
C ARG A 50 -12.00 2.59 -0.56
N LYS A 51 -13.15 2.63 -1.25
CA LYS A 51 -14.32 1.79 -0.93
C LYS A 51 -14.01 0.30 -1.02
N TYR A 52 -13.15 -0.09 -1.96
CA TYR A 52 -12.72 -1.48 -2.11
C TYR A 52 -11.92 -1.96 -0.89
N PHE A 53 -10.96 -1.16 -0.41
CA PHE A 53 -10.19 -1.51 0.77
C PHE A 53 -11.05 -1.53 2.05
N GLU A 54 -11.97 -0.58 2.20
CA GLU A 54 -12.94 -0.56 3.31
C GLU A 54 -13.78 -1.84 3.33
N LYS A 55 -14.34 -2.25 2.18
CA LYS A 55 -15.14 -3.47 2.05
C LYS A 55 -14.34 -4.73 2.36
N ASN A 56 -13.09 -4.79 1.89
CA ASN A 56 -12.23 -5.95 2.16
C ASN A 56 -11.88 -6.03 3.65
N SER A 57 -11.62 -4.89 4.30
CA SER A 57 -11.35 -4.84 5.74
C SER A 57 -12.58 -5.23 6.56
N SER A 58 -13.78 -4.76 6.18
CA SER A 58 -15.01 -5.09 6.90
C SER A 58 -15.35 -6.58 6.78
N MET A 59 -15.14 -7.16 5.60
CA MET A 59 -15.37 -8.59 5.37
C MET A 59 -14.47 -9.44 6.26
N LYS A 60 -13.15 -9.15 6.29
CA LYS A 60 -12.21 -9.86 7.15
C LYS A 60 -12.55 -9.72 8.63
N ALA A 61 -12.92 -8.53 9.08
CA ALA A 61 -13.33 -8.31 10.47
C ALA A 61 -14.57 -9.16 10.84
N SER A 62 -15.56 -9.26 9.95
CA SER A 62 -16.74 -10.10 10.19
C SER A 62 -16.43 -11.60 10.17
N GLU A 63 -15.51 -12.05 9.32
CA GLU A 63 -15.06 -13.44 9.27
C GLU A 63 -14.30 -13.82 10.54
N GLU A 64 -13.41 -12.94 11.02
CA GLU A 64 -12.67 -13.11 12.27
C GLU A 64 -13.60 -13.15 13.47
N GLU A 65 -14.58 -12.25 13.54
CA GLU A 65 -15.59 -12.25 14.58
C GLU A 65 -16.41 -13.55 14.56
N ALA A 66 -16.95 -13.94 13.40
CA ALA A 66 -17.71 -15.18 13.26
C ALA A 66 -16.91 -16.42 13.67
N TYR A 67 -15.61 -16.46 13.34
CA TYR A 67 -14.72 -17.52 13.78
C TYR A 67 -14.58 -17.57 15.31
N LEU A 68 -14.31 -16.43 15.95
CA LEU A 68 -14.19 -16.36 17.42
C LEU A 68 -15.48 -16.80 18.12
N TRP A 69 -16.64 -16.37 17.61
CA TRP A 69 -17.94 -16.82 18.12
C TRP A 69 -18.14 -18.32 17.98
N SER A 70 -17.77 -18.90 16.83
CA SER A 70 -17.94 -20.33 16.58
C SER A 70 -17.07 -21.23 17.46
N VAL A 71 -15.91 -20.72 17.89
CA VAL A 71 -14.95 -21.45 18.72
C VAL A 71 -15.29 -21.34 20.20
N GLN A 72 -16.03 -20.31 20.63
CA GLN A 72 -16.25 -20.01 22.04
C GLN A 72 -17.01 -21.09 22.83
N ASP A 73 -17.84 -21.91 22.16
CA ASP A 73 -18.67 -22.95 22.79
C ASP A 73 -18.17 -24.39 22.52
N MET A 74 -16.98 -24.54 21.92
CA MET A 74 -16.32 -25.82 21.64
C MET A 74 -15.22 -26.11 22.67
#